data_AF-A0A7X9X357-F1
#
_entry.id   AF-A0A7X9X357-F1
#
_cell.length_a   1.000
_cell.length_b   1.000
_cell.length_c   1.000
_cell.angle_alpha   90.00
_cell.angle_beta   90.00
_cell.angle_gamma   90.00
#
_symmetry.space_group_name_H-M   'P 1'
#
loop_
_entity.id
_entity.type
_entity.pdbx_description
1 polymer ?
#
loop_
_entity_poly.entity_id
_entity_poly.type
_entity_poly.pdbx_seq_one_letter_code
_entity_poly.pdbx_strand_id
1 'polypeptide(L)'
;MESRSVSAIEFRDELLERGWPDDIQVAELADEAPGPEATTFAIRAQASGDLLGVWCAPRHCFLYPDFQFHRSGAIRKDVADLLAVLPSEDDRGGWRRTFWLYSPHALLDDRTPAEIFFDDPARVIAVAREEFLGDREATW
;
A
#
# COMPACT_ATOMS: atom_id res chain seq x y z
N MET A 1 -9.29 6.10 -29.03
CA MET A 1 -8.32 5.42 -28.14
C MET A 1 -8.43 6.10 -26.78
N GLU A 2 -9.41 5.72 -25.95
CA GLU A 2 -9.72 6.39 -24.67
C GLU A 2 -10.01 5.36 -23.54
N SER A 3 -9.56 4.12 -23.68
CA SER A 3 -9.99 3.02 -22.81
C SER A 3 -9.05 2.72 -21.64
N ARG A 4 -7.82 3.27 -21.61
CA ARG A 4 -6.87 3.01 -20.50
C ARG A 4 -7.02 3.94 -19.31
N SER A 5 -7.47 5.18 -19.52
CA SER A 5 -7.59 6.19 -18.45
C SER A 5 -8.86 6.03 -17.61
N VAL A 6 -9.97 5.62 -18.22
CA VAL A 6 -11.25 5.43 -17.52
C VAL A 6 -11.15 4.25 -16.54
N SER A 7 -10.59 3.11 -16.99
CA SER A 7 -10.41 1.93 -16.12
C SER A 7 -9.52 2.18 -14.91
N ALA A 8 -8.48 3.01 -15.03
CA ALA A 8 -7.61 3.36 -13.90
C ALA A 8 -8.31 4.30 -12.89
N ILE A 9 -9.20 5.17 -13.37
CA ILE A 9 -10.01 6.04 -12.51
C ILE A 9 -11.08 5.22 -11.79
N GLU A 10 -11.80 4.36 -12.52
CA GLU A 10 -12.81 3.45 -11.95
C GLU A 10 -12.19 2.55 -10.89
N PHE A 11 -11.05 1.92 -11.20
CA PHE A 11 -10.36 1.06 -10.24
C PHE A 11 -9.88 1.82 -9.01
N ARG A 12 -9.37 3.04 -9.18
CA ARG A 12 -9.00 3.91 -8.05
C ARG A 12 -10.21 4.21 -7.17
N ASP A 13 -11.34 4.55 -7.79
CA ASP A 13 -12.55 4.92 -7.06
C ASP A 13 -13.12 3.69 -6.32
N GLU A 14 -13.12 2.50 -6.92
CA GLU A 14 -13.46 1.22 -6.27
C GLU A 14 -12.58 0.94 -5.04
N LEU A 15 -11.26 1.22 -5.14
CA LEU A 15 -10.34 1.07 -4.01
C LEU A 15 -10.65 2.05 -2.88
N LEU A 16 -11.00 3.29 -3.22
CA LEU A 16 -11.38 4.31 -2.23
C LEU A 16 -12.70 4.00 -1.53
N GLU A 17 -13.61 3.26 -2.18
CA GLU A 17 -14.87 2.79 -1.60
C GLU A 17 -14.68 1.70 -0.52
N ARG A 18 -13.49 1.12 -0.40
CA ARG A 18 -13.16 0.14 0.66
C ARG A 18 -13.14 0.71 2.07
N GLY A 19 -13.20 2.04 2.21
CA GLY A 19 -13.25 2.69 3.52
C GLY A 19 -11.92 2.66 4.26
N TRP A 20 -10.81 2.81 3.53
CA TRP A 20 -9.47 2.88 4.12
C TRP A 20 -9.34 3.97 5.18
N PRO A 21 -8.67 3.68 6.32
CA PRO A 21 -8.49 4.64 7.39
C PRO A 21 -7.70 5.87 6.94
N ASP A 22 -8.00 7.02 7.54
CA ASP A 22 -7.18 8.24 7.44
C ASP A 22 -6.14 8.33 8.59
N ASP A 23 -5.40 9.43 8.66
CA ASP A 23 -4.34 9.65 9.67
C ASP A 23 -4.83 9.50 11.11
N ILE A 24 -6.05 9.96 11.40
CA ILE A 24 -6.65 9.91 12.75
C ILE A 24 -7.00 8.46 13.06
N GLN A 25 -7.67 7.79 12.14
CA GLN A 25 -8.09 6.41 12.31
C GLN A 25 -6.90 5.45 12.44
N VAL A 26 -5.80 5.69 11.72
CA VAL A 26 -4.57 4.90 11.87
C VAL A 26 -3.95 5.06 13.26
N ALA A 27 -3.93 6.28 13.81
CA ALA A 27 -3.43 6.50 15.15
C ALA A 27 -4.32 5.83 16.21
N GLU A 28 -5.65 5.89 16.05
CA GLU A 28 -6.59 5.16 16.91
C GLU A 28 -6.37 3.64 16.85
N LEU A 29 -6.14 3.09 15.66
CA LEU A 29 -5.84 1.66 15.46
C LEU A 29 -4.50 1.25 16.08
N ALA A 30 -3.56 2.18 16.21
CA ALA A 30 -2.26 1.97 16.85
C ALA A 30 -2.30 2.15 18.38
N ASP A 31 -3.48 2.40 18.98
CA ASP A 31 -3.65 2.72 20.40
C ASP A 31 -2.89 4.01 20.81
N GLU A 32 -2.60 4.90 19.86
CA GLU A 32 -1.97 6.18 20.15
C GLU A 32 -2.97 7.14 20.79
N ALA A 33 -2.52 7.89 21.78
CA ALA A 33 -3.39 8.83 22.48
C ALA A 33 -3.90 9.91 21.50
N PRO A 34 -5.21 10.24 21.53
CA PRO A 34 -5.77 11.26 20.65
C PRO A 34 -5.11 12.61 20.92
N GLY A 35 -4.64 13.27 19.87
CA GLY A 35 -3.93 14.54 19.96
C GLY A 35 -3.21 14.94 18.67
N PRO A 36 -2.57 16.12 18.61
CA PRO A 36 -1.79 16.52 17.45
C PRO A 36 -0.60 15.57 17.16
N GLU A 37 -0.11 14.85 18.18
CA GLU A 37 0.87 13.78 18.00
C GLU A 37 0.30 12.57 17.23
N ALA A 38 -1.00 12.29 17.33
CA ALA A 38 -1.65 11.15 16.66
C ALA A 38 -1.54 11.27 15.12
N THR A 39 -1.84 12.44 14.55
CA THR A 39 -1.66 12.68 13.11
C THR A 39 -0.19 12.61 12.69
N THR A 40 0.73 12.88 13.62
CA THR A 40 2.17 12.77 13.37
C THR A 40 2.62 11.30 13.28
N PHE A 41 1.92 10.37 13.92
CA PHE A 41 2.24 8.94 13.87
C PHE A 41 2.23 8.41 12.44
N ALA A 42 1.13 8.58 11.71
CA ALA A 42 0.99 8.07 10.35
C ALA A 42 2.00 8.71 9.38
N ILE A 43 2.26 10.01 9.54
CA ILE A 43 3.29 10.74 8.78
C ILE A 43 4.69 10.17 9.06
N ARG A 44 5.02 9.87 10.32
CA ARG A 44 6.32 9.28 10.69
C ARG A 44 6.46 7.85 10.18
N ALA A 45 5.42 7.04 10.29
CA ALA A 45 5.41 5.66 9.77
C ALA A 45 5.59 5.67 8.25
N GLN A 46 4.92 6.58 7.55
CA GLN A 46 5.09 6.75 6.10
C GLN A 46 6.51 7.22 5.73
N ALA A 47 7.06 8.19 6.45
CA ALA A 47 8.42 8.69 6.22
C ALA A 47 9.50 7.62 6.51
N SER A 48 9.23 6.70 7.44
CA SER A 48 10.13 5.61 7.80
C SER A 48 10.03 4.40 6.87
N GLY A 49 9.02 4.38 5.99
CA GLY A 49 8.75 3.26 5.09
C GLY A 49 7.98 2.11 5.75
N ASP A 50 7.42 2.32 6.95
CA ASP A 50 6.62 1.32 7.67
C ASP A 50 5.14 1.34 7.25
N LEU A 51 4.74 2.36 6.49
CA LEU A 51 3.35 2.57 6.10
C LEU A 51 3.24 3.19 4.70
N LEU A 52 2.38 2.61 3.87
CA LEU A 52 1.97 3.13 2.57
C LEU A 52 0.72 3.98 2.77
N GLY A 53 0.80 5.25 2.43
CA GLY A 53 -0.38 6.11 2.27
C GLY A 53 -0.65 6.39 0.80
N VAL A 54 -1.92 6.48 0.45
CA VAL A 54 -2.40 6.93 -0.85
C VAL A 54 -3.00 8.32 -0.75
N TRP A 55 -2.64 9.21 -1.67
CA TRP A 55 -3.21 10.55 -1.71
C TRP A 55 -4.63 10.53 -2.30
N CYS A 56 -5.62 10.84 -1.48
CA CYS A 56 -7.01 10.98 -1.91
C CYS A 56 -7.29 12.45 -2.27
N ALA A 57 -7.16 12.80 -3.56
CA ALA A 57 -7.37 14.17 -4.02
C ALA A 57 -8.75 14.76 -3.66
N PRO A 58 -9.88 14.03 -3.78
CA PRO A 58 -11.19 14.58 -3.40
C PRO A 58 -11.34 14.90 -1.91
N ARG A 59 -10.65 14.16 -1.04
CA ARG A 59 -10.68 14.34 0.42
C ARG A 59 -9.53 15.21 0.94
N HIS A 60 -8.56 15.54 0.09
CA HIS A 60 -7.35 16.28 0.45
C HIS A 60 -6.59 15.67 1.65
N CYS A 61 -6.57 14.35 1.75
CA CYS A 61 -5.88 13.62 2.82
C CYS A 61 -5.21 12.35 2.30
N PHE A 62 -4.31 11.78 3.11
CA PHE A 62 -3.82 10.44 2.90
C PHE A 62 -4.79 9.41 3.48
N LEU A 63 -5.01 8.33 2.74
CA LEU A 63 -5.71 7.13 3.21
C LEU A 63 -4.75 5.96 3.20
N TYR A 64 -4.98 4.97 4.05
CA TYR A 64 -4.04 3.88 4.28
C TYR A 64 -4.66 2.55 3.89
N PRO A 65 -4.15 1.87 2.85
CA PRO A 65 -4.71 0.61 2.40
C PRO A 65 -4.77 -0.46 3.50
N ASP A 66 -5.87 -1.21 3.51
CA ASP A 66 -6.25 -2.12 4.60
C ASP A 66 -5.29 -3.31 4.81
N PHE A 67 -4.58 -3.74 3.76
CA PHE A 67 -3.66 -4.89 3.80
C PHE A 67 -2.55 -4.75 4.87
N GLN A 68 -2.26 -3.52 5.27
CA GLN A 68 -1.19 -3.17 6.20
C GLN A 68 -1.54 -3.42 7.65
N PHE A 69 -2.82 -3.62 7.95
CA PHE A 69 -3.30 -3.74 9.33
C PHE A 69 -3.64 -5.20 9.66
N HIS A 70 -3.39 -5.58 10.91
CA HIS A 70 -3.98 -6.78 11.49
C HIS A 70 -5.45 -6.53 11.84
N ARG A 71 -6.22 -7.61 12.06
CA ARG A 71 -7.59 -7.51 12.60
C ARG A 71 -7.66 -6.78 13.96
N SER A 72 -6.56 -6.72 14.69
CA SER A 72 -6.43 -5.97 15.94
C SER A 72 -6.14 -4.48 15.75
N GLY A 73 -5.93 -4.00 14.52
CA GLY A 73 -5.58 -2.59 14.21
C GLY A 73 -4.09 -2.30 14.12
N ALA A 74 -3.22 -3.17 14.66
CA ALA A 74 -1.77 -2.97 14.59
C ALA A 74 -1.23 -3.06 13.16
N ILE A 75 -0.26 -2.20 12.81
CA ILE A 75 0.47 -2.27 11.54
C ILE A 75 1.30 -3.56 11.51
N ARG A 76 1.23 -4.28 10.40
CA ARG A 76 2.00 -5.51 10.13
C ARG A 76 3.48 -5.16 9.94
N LYS A 77 4.36 -5.88 10.64
CA LYS A 77 5.81 -5.66 10.57
C LYS A 77 6.37 -5.92 9.16
N ASP A 78 5.77 -6.87 8.44
CA ASP A 78 6.19 -7.25 7.09
C ASP A 78 5.93 -6.15 6.05
N VAL A 79 5.13 -5.13 6.38
CA VAL A 79 4.85 -4.01 5.46
C VAL A 79 6.14 -3.25 5.15
N ALA A 80 6.99 -3.02 6.14
CA ALA A 80 8.26 -2.35 5.95
C ALA A 80 9.16 -3.12 4.96
N ASP A 81 9.21 -4.45 5.09
CA ASP A 81 9.99 -5.32 4.20
C ASP A 81 9.45 -5.30 2.77
N LEU A 82 8.13 -5.24 2.60
CA LEU A 82 7.51 -5.10 1.28
C LEU A 82 7.79 -3.73 0.66
N LEU A 83 7.62 -2.66 1.42
CA LEU A 83 7.82 -1.29 0.95
C LEU A 83 9.29 -0.97 0.64
N ALA A 84 10.24 -1.67 1.27
CA ALA A 84 11.65 -1.60 0.92
C ALA A 84 11.98 -2.20 -0.45
N VAL A 85 11.12 -3.09 -0.97
CA VAL A 85 11.29 -3.74 -2.28
C VAL A 85 10.53 -3.00 -3.37
N LEU A 86 9.33 -2.49 -3.06
CA LEU A 86 8.50 -1.82 -4.04
C LEU A 86 9.08 -0.47 -4.48
N PRO A 87 9.01 -0.12 -5.78
CA PRO A 87 9.55 1.13 -6.28
C PRO A 87 8.75 2.32 -5.73
N SER A 88 9.45 3.28 -5.13
CA SER A 88 8.88 4.53 -4.61
C SER A 88 9.12 5.73 -5.53
N GLU A 89 9.95 5.59 -6.55
CA GLU A 89 10.25 6.62 -7.55
C GLU A 89 9.00 7.02 -8.33
N ASP A 90 8.77 8.33 -8.42
CA ASP A 90 7.58 8.95 -9.02
C ASP A 90 6.23 8.52 -8.40
N ASP A 91 6.23 7.86 -7.24
CA ASP A 91 5.02 7.39 -6.55
C ASP A 91 4.70 8.18 -5.28
N ARG A 92 4.79 9.51 -5.37
CA ARG A 92 4.50 10.43 -4.25
C ARG A 92 3.08 10.27 -3.70
N GLY A 93 2.14 9.86 -4.53
CA GLY A 93 0.76 9.63 -4.15
C GLY A 93 0.44 8.19 -3.72
N GLY A 94 1.42 7.27 -3.72
CA GLY A 94 1.25 5.87 -3.33
C GLY A 94 0.42 4.99 -4.28
N TRP A 95 -0.09 5.56 -5.38
CA TRP A 95 -1.02 4.89 -6.29
C TRP A 95 -0.36 3.80 -7.13
N ARG A 96 0.90 3.96 -7.53
CA ARG A 96 1.59 2.96 -8.35
C ARG A 96 1.77 1.65 -7.56
N ARG A 97 2.25 1.75 -6.32
CA ARG A 97 2.39 0.59 -5.42
C ARG A 97 1.04 -0.01 -5.07
N THR A 98 0.04 0.83 -4.82
CA THR A 98 -1.32 0.39 -4.51
C THR A 98 -1.96 -0.37 -5.68
N PHE A 99 -1.81 0.10 -6.91
CA PHE A 99 -2.33 -0.63 -8.06
C PHE A 99 -1.67 -1.99 -8.22
N TRP A 100 -0.35 -2.11 -8.03
CA TRP A 100 0.30 -3.41 -8.03
C TRP A 100 -0.28 -4.34 -6.96
N LEU A 101 -0.47 -3.82 -5.73
CA LEU A 101 -0.97 -4.59 -4.60
C LEU A 101 -2.41 -5.10 -4.77
N TYR A 102 -3.27 -4.35 -5.44
CA TYR A 102 -4.69 -4.71 -5.59
C TYR A 102 -5.03 -5.24 -6.99
N SER A 103 -4.06 -5.40 -7.89
CA SER A 103 -4.28 -6.00 -9.20
C SER A 103 -4.06 -7.51 -9.15
N PRO A 104 -4.86 -8.32 -9.88
CA PRO A 104 -4.59 -9.74 -10.07
C PRO A 104 -3.17 -10.00 -10.55
N HIS A 105 -2.49 -10.98 -9.95
CA HIS A 105 -1.09 -11.23 -10.22
C HIS A 105 -0.83 -12.69 -10.64
N ALA A 106 -0.21 -12.89 -11.80
CA ALA A 106 -0.02 -14.21 -12.39
C ALA A 106 0.83 -15.16 -11.50
N LEU A 107 1.86 -14.63 -10.83
CA LEU A 107 2.69 -15.41 -9.88
C LEU A 107 1.97 -15.74 -8.55
N LEU A 108 0.78 -15.17 -8.34
CA LEU A 108 -0.05 -15.35 -7.15
C LEU A 108 -1.40 -16.00 -7.49
N ASP A 109 -1.44 -16.85 -8.52
CA ASP A 109 -2.64 -17.59 -8.93
C ASP A 109 -3.82 -16.67 -9.27
N ASP A 110 -3.54 -15.53 -9.95
CA ASP A 110 -4.48 -14.46 -10.29
C ASP A 110 -5.17 -13.80 -9.08
N ARG A 111 -4.69 -14.05 -7.86
CA ARG A 111 -5.08 -13.31 -6.67
C ARG A 111 -4.27 -12.02 -6.56
N THR A 112 -4.80 -11.06 -5.80
CA THR A 112 -4.10 -9.81 -5.56
C THR A 112 -3.00 -10.00 -4.51
N PRO A 113 -1.85 -9.31 -4.63
CA PRO A 113 -0.83 -9.32 -3.59
C PRO A 113 -1.38 -8.93 -2.21
N ALA A 114 -2.28 -7.94 -2.15
CA ALA A 114 -2.94 -7.51 -0.91
C ALA A 114 -3.70 -8.65 -0.24
N GLU A 115 -4.45 -9.47 -1.00
CA GLU A 115 -5.16 -10.64 -0.44
C GLU A 115 -4.22 -11.71 0.08
N ILE A 116 -3.14 -12.01 -0.64
CA ILE A 116 -2.16 -13.02 -0.20
C ILE A 116 -1.36 -12.54 1.01
N PHE A 117 -1.07 -11.24 1.09
CA PHE A 117 -0.27 -10.66 2.16
C PHE A 117 -0.86 -10.89 3.56
N PHE A 118 -2.19 -11.06 3.65
CA PHE A 118 -2.84 -11.40 4.92
C PHE A 118 -2.40 -12.75 5.49
N ASP A 119 -2.19 -13.74 4.62
CA ASP A 119 -1.91 -15.14 4.96
C ASP A 119 -0.43 -15.50 4.79
N ASP A 120 0.22 -15.01 3.74
CA ASP A 120 1.60 -15.33 3.38
C ASP A 120 2.35 -14.08 2.83
N PRO A 121 2.78 -13.17 3.73
CA PRO A 121 3.52 -11.98 3.33
C PRO A 121 4.87 -12.31 2.68
N ALA A 122 5.51 -13.42 3.06
CA ALA A 122 6.79 -13.85 2.50
C ALA A 122 6.68 -14.17 1.01
N ARG A 123 5.59 -14.84 0.59
CA ARG A 123 5.32 -15.11 -0.83
C ARG A 123 5.18 -13.83 -1.65
N VAL A 124 4.45 -12.84 -1.13
CA VAL A 124 4.27 -11.55 -1.82
C VAL A 124 5.59 -10.79 -1.93
N ILE A 125 6.38 -10.76 -0.86
CA ILE A 125 7.70 -10.11 -0.85
C ILE A 125 8.63 -10.80 -1.85
N ALA A 126 8.62 -12.13 -1.94
CA ALA A 126 9.43 -12.86 -2.91
C ALA A 126 9.06 -12.48 -4.36
N VAL A 127 7.77 -12.42 -4.68
CA VAL A 127 7.28 -11.96 -5.99
C VAL A 127 7.72 -10.52 -6.28
N ALA A 128 7.55 -9.61 -5.32
CA ALA A 128 8.00 -8.23 -5.48
C ALA A 128 9.52 -8.15 -5.73
N ARG A 129 10.33 -8.99 -5.07
CA ARG A 129 11.79 -9.02 -5.28
C ARG A 129 12.14 -9.53 -6.67
N GLU A 130 11.45 -10.56 -7.15
CA GLU A 130 11.65 -11.08 -8.51
C GLU A 130 11.36 -9.99 -9.55
N GLU A 131 10.25 -9.26 -9.42
CA GLU A 131 9.87 -8.25 -10.40
C GLU A 131 10.70 -6.96 -10.33
N PHE A 132 11.01 -6.47 -9.13
CA PHE A 132 11.60 -5.14 -8.96
C PHE A 132 13.11 -5.15 -8.66
N LEU A 133 13.65 -6.28 -8.20
CA LEU A 133 15.09 -6.44 -7.95
C LEU A 133 15.76 -7.43 -8.91
N GLY A 134 14.98 -8.28 -9.60
CA GLY A 134 15.48 -9.41 -10.39
C GLY A 134 16.21 -9.07 -11.68
N ASP A 135 16.19 -7.83 -12.16
CA ASP A 135 16.75 -7.48 -13.49
C ASP A 135 17.89 -6.43 -13.45
N ARG A 136 18.50 -6.18 -12.29
CA ARG A 136 19.70 -5.32 -12.23
C ARG A 136 20.99 -5.99 -12.72
N GLU A 137 20.96 -7.30 -12.97
CA GLU A 137 22.11 -8.11 -13.43
C GLU A 137 21.99 -8.59 -14.88
N ALA A 138 20.94 -8.20 -15.63
CA ALA A 138 20.79 -8.48 -17.05
C ALA A 138 21.00 -7.23 -17.93
N THR A 139 21.99 -6.39 -17.60
CA THR A 139 22.50 -5.40 -18.53
C THR A 139 23.52 -6.08 -19.46
N TRP A 140 23.07 -6.48 -20.65
CA TRP A 140 23.93 -6.84 -21.79
C TRP A 140 24.18 -5.62 -22.68
#